data_AF-A0A7R9JTK8-F1
#
_entry.id   AF-A0A7R9JTK8-F1
#
_cell.length_a   1.000
_cell.length_b   1.000
_cell.length_c   1.000
_cell.angle_alpha   90.00
_cell.angle_beta   90.00
_cell.angle_gamma   90.00
#
_symmetry.space_group_name_H-M   'P 1'
#
loop_
_entity.id
_entity.type
_entity.pdbx_description
1 polymer ?
#
loop_
_entity_poly.entity_id
_entity_poly.type
_entity_poly.pdbx_seq_one_letter_code
_entity_poly.pdbx_strand_id
1 'polypeptide(L)'
;MEFEWVLHKEVHAVLDQLHLILLECARRFPVPLFGNDNPQKTDKFVLSSPPDLKCIVTLTGDSITSADINFRIQRQQHVLHRTCIQSENPWKLQQIQDAGNHLQQAIRHIENIDKEYMFKSSDEVLHFLGNILSCLQRGRTSLIVPRKKTIDDLMKSRNMICVFSQYKDFTITSKPTTPIPC
;
A
#
# COMPACT_ATOMS: atom_id res chain seq x y z
N MET A 1 -18.36 -42.24 1.49
CA MET A 1 -19.64 -41.54 1.74
C MET A 1 -19.38 -40.19 2.39
N GLU A 2 -18.59 -40.12 3.47
CA GLU A 2 -18.20 -38.85 4.11
C GLU A 2 -17.25 -38.00 3.24
N PHE A 3 -16.22 -38.62 2.64
CA PHE A 3 -15.25 -37.91 1.78
C PHE A 3 -15.92 -37.18 0.59
N GLU A 4 -16.85 -37.85 -0.09
CA GLU A 4 -17.64 -37.29 -1.19
C GLU A 4 -18.55 -36.15 -0.74
N TRP A 5 -19.08 -36.22 0.47
CA TRP A 5 -19.89 -35.15 1.04
C TRP A 5 -19.04 -33.92 1.36
N VAL A 6 -17.86 -34.11 1.97
CA VAL A 6 -16.91 -33.02 2.23
C VAL A 6 -16.54 -32.33 0.92
N LEU A 7 -16.15 -33.10 -0.10
CA LEU A 7 -15.70 -32.60 -1.39
C LEU A 7 -16.78 -31.80 -2.14
N HIS A 8 -18.02 -32.25 -2.08
CA HIS A 8 -19.11 -31.67 -2.89
C HIS A 8 -20.05 -30.73 -2.13
N LYS A 9 -20.02 -30.70 -0.79
CA LYS A 9 -20.89 -29.83 0.01
C LYS A 9 -20.11 -28.88 0.90
N GLU A 10 -19.17 -29.41 1.68
CA GLU A 10 -18.45 -28.60 2.66
C GLU A 10 -17.51 -27.60 1.98
N VAL A 11 -16.79 -28.02 0.93
CA VAL A 11 -15.89 -27.12 0.18
C VAL A 11 -16.63 -25.89 -0.33
N HIS A 12 -17.77 -26.08 -0.99
CA HIS A 12 -18.58 -24.97 -1.50
C HIS A 12 -19.10 -24.05 -0.40
N ALA A 13 -19.58 -24.62 0.71
CA ALA A 13 -20.04 -23.83 1.85
C ALA A 13 -18.92 -22.95 2.45
N VAL A 14 -17.69 -23.47 2.52
CA VAL A 14 -16.53 -22.72 2.98
C VAL A 14 -16.12 -21.64 1.98
N LEU A 15 -16.16 -21.93 0.67
CA LEU A 15 -15.87 -20.94 -0.37
C LEU A 15 -16.87 -19.78 -0.37
N ASP A 16 -18.16 -20.05 -0.15
CA ASP A 16 -19.18 -19.02 0.00
C ASP A 16 -18.91 -18.13 1.23
N GLN A 17 -18.59 -18.73 2.37
CA GLN A 17 -18.23 -17.98 3.57
C GLN A 17 -16.98 -17.12 3.35
N LEU A 18 -15.96 -17.69 2.69
CA LEU A 18 -14.73 -16.97 2.37
C LEU A 18 -15.01 -15.81 1.42
N HIS A 19 -15.85 -15.99 0.40
CA HIS A 19 -16.26 -14.93 -0.53
C HIS A 19 -16.90 -13.77 0.22
N LEU A 20 -17.84 -14.04 1.13
CA LEU A 20 -18.49 -13.01 1.95
C LEU A 20 -17.48 -12.23 2.81
N ILE A 21 -16.52 -12.92 3.43
CA ILE A 21 -15.46 -12.28 4.22
C ILE A 21 -14.59 -11.38 3.33
N LEU A 22 -14.20 -11.87 2.15
CA LEU A 22 -13.35 -11.11 1.23
C LEU A 22 -14.07 -9.90 0.63
N LEU A 23 -15.36 -10.02 0.31
CA LEU A 23 -16.19 -8.90 -0.11
C LEU A 23 -16.31 -7.83 0.97
N GLU A 24 -16.49 -8.23 2.23
CA GLU A 24 -16.52 -7.28 3.34
C GLU A 24 -15.15 -6.61 3.55
N CYS A 25 -14.04 -7.34 3.37
CA CYS A 25 -12.70 -6.74 3.32
C CYS A 25 -12.59 -5.72 2.19
N ALA A 26 -13.10 -6.03 1.00
CA ALA A 26 -13.04 -5.15 -0.16
C ALA A 26 -13.86 -3.87 0.05
N ARG A 27 -15.01 -3.97 0.72
CA ARG A 27 -15.87 -2.83 1.07
C ARG A 27 -15.21 -1.88 2.08
N ARG A 28 -14.40 -2.41 3.00
CA ARG A 28 -13.64 -1.64 4.00
C ARG A 28 -12.31 -1.12 3.48
N PHE A 29 -11.91 -1.53 2.28
CA PHE A 29 -10.64 -1.16 1.71
C PHE A 29 -10.61 0.36 1.44
N PRO A 30 -9.48 1.06 1.69
CA PRO A 30 -9.43 2.52 1.63
C PRO A 30 -9.60 3.08 0.21
N VAL A 31 -9.50 2.23 -0.82
CA VAL A 31 -9.79 2.61 -2.21
C VAL A 31 -11.00 1.85 -2.74
N PRO A 32 -11.80 2.47 -3.63
CA PRO A 32 -12.85 1.78 -4.38
C PRO A 32 -12.33 0.50 -5.05
N LEU A 33 -12.82 -0.64 -4.58
CA LEU A 33 -12.65 -1.92 -5.26
C LEU A 33 -13.97 -2.29 -5.94
N PHE A 34 -13.89 -2.82 -7.16
CA PHE A 34 -15.04 -3.27 -7.96
C PHE A 34 -16.07 -2.18 -8.33
N GLY A 35 -15.64 -0.93 -8.47
CA GLY A 35 -16.53 0.16 -8.89
C GLY A 35 -17.49 0.64 -7.79
N ASN A 36 -17.26 0.28 -6.53
CA ASN A 36 -18.00 0.86 -5.41
C ASN A 36 -17.68 2.35 -5.28
N ASP A 37 -18.69 3.22 -5.44
CA ASP A 37 -18.61 4.68 -5.27
C ASP A 37 -18.46 5.12 -3.79
N ASN A 38 -17.85 4.28 -2.96
CA ASN A 38 -17.67 4.62 -1.56
C ASN A 38 -16.77 5.86 -1.46
N PRO A 39 -17.17 6.90 -0.72
CA PRO A 39 -16.35 8.09 -0.54
C PRO A 39 -14.97 7.66 -0.05
N GLN A 40 -13.91 8.10 -0.75
CA GLN A 40 -12.55 7.81 -0.33
C GLN A 40 -12.37 8.35 1.08
N LYS A 41 -12.06 7.45 2.02
CA LYS A 41 -11.86 7.82 3.42
C LYS A 41 -10.69 8.80 3.51
N THR A 42 -10.92 9.94 4.14
CA THR A 42 -9.89 10.94 4.44
C THR A 42 -9.55 10.90 5.92
N ASP A 43 -8.30 10.58 6.23
CA ASP A 43 -7.77 10.53 7.58
C ASP A 43 -6.61 11.53 7.73
N LYS A 44 -6.48 12.12 8.92
CA LYS A 44 -5.39 13.04 9.27
C LYS A 44 -4.54 12.45 10.39
N PHE A 45 -3.24 12.32 10.14
CA PHE A 45 -2.27 11.74 11.06
C PHE A 45 -1.26 12.78 11.52
N VAL A 46 -0.88 12.74 12.79
CA VAL A 46 0.23 13.53 13.34
C VAL A 46 1.36 12.56 13.65
N LEU A 47 2.46 12.70 12.92
CA LEU A 47 3.69 11.92 13.10
C LEU A 47 4.74 12.84 13.73
N SER A 48 5.26 12.48 14.89
CA SER A 48 6.28 13.28 15.56
C SER A 48 7.41 12.42 16.09
N SER A 49 8.64 12.87 15.87
CA SER A 49 9.83 12.38 16.56
C SER A 49 10.48 13.57 17.26
N PRO A 50 10.09 13.88 18.50
CA PRO A 50 10.68 14.98 19.25
C PRO A 50 12.18 14.78 19.48
N PRO A 51 12.99 15.86 19.50
CA PRO A 51 12.62 17.26 19.27
C PRO A 51 12.65 17.70 17.80
N ASP A 52 13.01 16.80 16.87
CA ASP A 52 13.55 17.18 15.57
C ASP A 52 12.58 17.07 14.40
N LEU A 53 11.45 16.36 14.52
CA LEU A 53 10.51 16.16 13.41
C LEU A 53 9.06 16.20 13.88
N LYS A 54 8.24 16.99 13.19
CA LYS A 54 6.78 16.96 13.28
C LYS A 54 6.20 17.01 11.87
N CYS A 55 5.35 16.05 11.55
CA CYS A 55 4.70 15.91 10.27
C CYS A 55 3.19 15.73 10.46
N ILE A 56 2.39 16.48 9.72
CA ILE A 56 0.93 16.33 9.70
C ILE A 56 0.54 15.85 8.31
N VAL A 57 0.05 14.62 8.20
CA VAL A 57 -0.25 13.96 6.92
C VAL A 57 -1.75 13.80 6.77
N THR A 58 -2.27 14.14 5.60
CA THR A 58 -3.65 13.84 5.17
C THR A 58 -3.60 12.73 4.14
N LEU A 59 -4.20 11.59 4.46
CA LEU A 59 -4.32 10.42 3.59
C LEU A 59 -5.75 10.35 3.09
N THR A 60 -5.94 10.35 1.77
CA THR A 60 -7.24 10.13 1.12
C THR A 60 -7.15 8.86 0.30
N GLY A 61 -7.82 7.80 0.76
CA GLY A 61 -7.70 6.47 0.19
C GLY A 61 -6.27 5.94 0.14
N ASP A 62 -5.70 5.79 -1.05
CA ASP A 62 -4.31 5.35 -1.26
C ASP A 62 -3.31 6.51 -1.42
N SER A 63 -3.75 7.75 -1.26
CA SER A 63 -2.99 8.92 -1.71
C SER A 63 -2.72 9.88 -0.56
N ILE A 64 -1.46 10.22 -0.30
CA ILE A 64 -1.10 11.34 0.57
C ILE A 64 -1.38 12.62 -0.22
N THR A 65 -2.49 13.28 0.09
CA THR A 65 -2.95 14.50 -0.58
C THR A 65 -2.39 15.76 0.04
N SER A 66 -2.03 15.71 1.31
CA SER A 66 -1.33 16.81 1.98
C SER A 66 -0.36 16.29 3.02
N ALA A 67 0.80 16.92 3.15
CA ALA A 67 1.70 16.71 4.27
C ALA A 67 2.39 18.02 4.64
N ASP A 68 2.36 18.43 5.90
CA ASP A 68 3.14 19.56 6.43
C ASP A 68 4.26 18.99 7.29
N ILE A 69 5.52 19.23 6.90
CA ILE A 69 6.70 18.59 7.49
C ILE A 69 7.61 19.68 8.06
N ASN A 70 7.78 19.69 9.37
CA ASN A 70 8.65 20.58 10.11
C ASN A 70 9.79 19.78 10.73
N PHE A 71 11.04 20.17 10.47
CA PHE A 71 12.18 19.45 11.04
C PHE A 71 13.39 20.33 11.36
N ARG A 72 14.23 19.87 12.28
CA ARG A 72 15.54 20.47 12.60
C ARG A 72 16.64 19.56 12.11
N ILE A 73 17.71 20.15 11.60
CA ILE A 73 18.92 19.41 11.22
C ILE A 73 19.90 19.48 12.39
N GLN A 74 20.52 18.36 12.77
CA GLN A 74 21.43 18.30 13.93
C GLN A 74 22.55 19.35 13.90
N ARG A 75 23.06 19.71 12.72
CA ARG A 75 24.09 20.75 12.54
C ARG A 75 23.55 22.18 12.60
N GLN A 76 22.23 22.35 12.54
CA GLN A 76 21.53 23.64 12.52
C GLN A 76 20.29 23.58 13.42
N GLN A 77 20.44 23.18 14.69
CA GLN A 77 19.30 22.96 15.59
C GLN A 77 18.44 24.22 15.83
N HIS A 78 19.02 25.41 15.63
CA HIS A 78 18.30 26.68 15.72
C HIS A 78 17.40 26.98 14.51
N VAL A 79 17.59 26.28 13.39
CA VAL A 79 16.82 26.49 12.15
C VAL A 79 15.74 25.41 12.03
N LEU A 80 14.49 25.86 11.97
CA LEU A 80 13.35 24.99 11.66
C LEU A 80 13.08 25.02 10.14
N HIS A 81 13.30 23.88 9.49
CA HIS A 81 13.01 23.66 8.08
C HIS A 81 11.55 23.23 7.90
N ARG A 82 10.90 23.66 6.80
CA ARG A 82 9.47 23.40 6.54
C ARG A 82 9.19 23.02 5.09
N THR A 83 8.78 21.79 4.82
CA THR A 83 8.37 21.39 3.47
C THR A 83 6.95 20.85 3.47
N CYS A 84 6.31 20.82 2.30
CA CYS A 84 4.96 20.31 2.19
C CYS A 84 4.69 19.48 0.93
N ILE A 85 3.66 18.64 1.01
CA ILE A 85 3.01 17.97 -0.12
C ILE A 85 1.64 18.63 -0.30
N GLN A 86 1.29 18.92 -1.55
CA GLN A 86 0.01 19.57 -1.91
C GLN A 86 -0.83 18.66 -2.82
N SER A 87 -2.14 18.90 -2.82
CA SER A 87 -3.14 18.02 -3.46
C SER A 87 -3.01 17.92 -4.98
N GLU A 88 -2.34 18.87 -5.63
CA GLU A 88 -2.12 18.87 -7.09
C GLU A 88 -1.21 17.72 -7.55
N ASN A 89 -0.34 17.23 -6.65
CA ASN A 89 0.57 16.12 -6.92
C ASN A 89 0.55 15.15 -5.72
N PRO A 90 -0.55 14.38 -5.55
CA PRO A 90 -0.68 13.50 -4.41
C PRO A 90 0.30 12.32 -4.52
N TRP A 91 0.88 11.93 -3.39
CA TRP A 91 1.79 10.81 -3.34
C TRP A 91 1.01 9.50 -3.16
N LYS A 92 0.88 8.73 -4.25
CA LYS A 92 0.25 7.41 -4.23
C LYS A 92 1.05 6.36 -3.48
N LEU A 93 0.38 5.62 -2.61
CA LEU A 93 0.91 4.54 -1.81
C LEU A 93 0.67 3.20 -2.53
N GLN A 94 1.68 2.79 -3.30
CA GLN A 94 1.63 1.55 -4.09
C GLN A 94 1.24 0.31 -3.26
N GLN A 95 1.66 0.26 -1.99
CA GLN A 95 1.30 -0.81 -1.06
C GLN A 95 -0.22 -1.04 -0.92
N ILE A 96 -1.00 0.05 -0.87
CA ILE A 96 -2.46 -0.02 -0.73
C ILE A 96 -3.05 -0.54 -2.04
N GLN A 97 -2.61 0.00 -3.18
CA GLN A 97 -3.08 -0.44 -4.49
C GLN A 97 -2.76 -1.92 -4.75
N ASP A 98 -1.53 -2.35 -4.49
CA ASP A 98 -1.11 -3.74 -4.70
C ASP A 98 -1.91 -4.71 -3.82
N ALA A 99 -2.14 -4.35 -2.56
CA ALA A 99 -2.94 -5.14 -1.65
C ALA A 99 -4.40 -5.24 -2.11
N GLY A 100 -4.98 -4.13 -2.61
CA GLY A 100 -6.30 -4.12 -3.21
C GLY A 100 -6.37 -5.05 -4.43
N ASN A 101 -5.39 -4.98 -5.33
CA ASN A 101 -5.32 -5.84 -6.51
C ASN A 101 -5.28 -7.34 -6.14
N HIS A 102 -4.48 -7.71 -5.14
CA HIS A 102 -4.41 -9.10 -4.68
C HIS A 102 -5.70 -9.58 -4.00
N LEU A 103 -6.38 -8.70 -3.25
CA LEU A 103 -7.70 -9.01 -2.70
C LEU A 103 -8.73 -9.25 -3.81
N GLN A 104 -8.73 -8.41 -4.85
CA GLN A 104 -9.62 -8.60 -5.99
C GLN A 104 -9.32 -9.90 -6.74
N GLN A 105 -8.05 -10.26 -6.87
CA GLN A 105 -7.65 -11.52 -7.51
C GLN A 105 -8.12 -12.74 -6.71
N ALA A 106 -8.01 -12.71 -5.38
CA ALA A 106 -8.52 -13.76 -4.51
C ALA A 106 -10.04 -13.95 -4.67
N ILE A 107 -10.79 -12.85 -4.72
CA ILE A 107 -12.25 -12.86 -4.94
C ILE A 107 -12.59 -13.47 -6.31
N ARG A 108 -11.91 -13.04 -7.38
CA ARG A 108 -12.12 -13.58 -8.73
C ARG A 108 -11.85 -15.07 -8.83
N HIS A 109 -10.88 -15.60 -8.07
CA HIS A 109 -10.66 -17.05 -8.03
C HIS A 109 -11.91 -17.78 -7.56
N ILE A 110 -12.60 -17.28 -6.53
CA ILE A 110 -13.83 -17.87 -6.01
C ILE A 110 -15.00 -17.67 -6.98
N GLU A 111 -15.18 -16.46 -7.51
CA GLU A 111 -16.28 -16.14 -8.44
C GLU A 111 -16.23 -16.90 -9.77
N ASN A 112 -15.04 -17.36 -10.17
CA ASN A 112 -14.86 -18.17 -11.38
C ASN A 112 -15.24 -19.65 -11.19
N ILE A 113 -15.55 -20.08 -9.97
CA ILE A 113 -16.05 -21.44 -9.71
C ILE A 113 -17.57 -21.47 -9.85
N ASP A 114 -18.05 -22.35 -10.71
CA ASP A 114 -19.47 -22.66 -10.80
C ASP A 114 -19.95 -23.31 -9.49
N LYS A 115 -21.14 -22.93 -9.03
CA LYS A 115 -21.78 -23.54 -7.84
C LYS A 115 -22.03 -25.04 -8.02
N GLU A 116 -22.12 -25.49 -9.27
CA GLU A 116 -22.31 -26.89 -9.65
C GLU A 116 -20.97 -27.60 -9.92
N TYR A 117 -19.84 -26.91 -9.73
CA TYR A 117 -18.52 -27.49 -9.95
C TYR A 117 -18.25 -28.65 -8.99
N MET A 118 -17.99 -29.83 -9.54
CA MET A 118 -17.66 -31.02 -8.75
C MET A 118 -16.15 -31.20 -8.74
N PHE A 119 -15.51 -30.83 -7.62
CA PHE A 119 -14.11 -31.13 -7.39
C PHE A 119 -13.86 -32.63 -7.46
N LYS A 120 -12.78 -33.03 -8.12
CA LYS A 120 -12.46 -34.44 -8.42
C LYS A 120 -11.53 -35.06 -7.38
N SER A 121 -10.76 -34.24 -6.66
CA SER A 121 -9.82 -34.72 -5.65
C SER A 121 -9.53 -33.68 -4.58
N SER A 122 -8.99 -34.14 -3.45
CA SER A 122 -8.46 -33.27 -2.40
C SER A 122 -7.29 -32.42 -2.90
N ASP A 123 -6.43 -32.94 -3.76
CA ASP A 123 -5.29 -32.19 -4.32
C ASP A 123 -5.77 -31.00 -5.15
N GLU A 124 -6.86 -31.15 -5.89
CA GLU A 124 -7.46 -30.08 -6.65
C GLU A 124 -7.98 -28.97 -5.73
N VAL A 125 -8.71 -29.34 -4.67
CA VAL A 125 -9.20 -28.37 -3.67
C VAL A 125 -8.04 -27.66 -3.00
N LEU A 126 -7.00 -28.39 -2.58
CA LEU A 126 -5.82 -27.82 -1.93
C LEU A 126 -5.06 -26.87 -2.87
N HIS A 127 -4.93 -27.23 -4.15
CA HIS A 127 -4.32 -26.36 -5.14
C HIS A 127 -5.12 -25.07 -5.32
N PHE A 128 -6.45 -25.18 -5.43
CA PHE A 128 -7.33 -24.02 -5.55
C PHE A 128 -7.27 -23.09 -4.33
N LEU A 129 -7.37 -23.65 -3.12
CA LEU A 129 -7.21 -22.90 -1.87
C LEU A 129 -5.81 -22.29 -1.75
N GLY A 130 -4.78 -23.00 -2.24
CA GLY A 130 -3.41 -22.50 -2.31
C GLY A 130 -3.28 -21.23 -3.15
N ASN A 131 -4.01 -21.14 -4.28
CA ASN A 131 -4.03 -19.95 -5.13
C ASN A 131 -4.67 -18.74 -4.42
N ILE A 132 -5.81 -18.96 -3.73
CA ILE A 132 -6.47 -17.92 -2.93
C ILE A 132 -5.54 -17.45 -1.81
N LEU A 133 -4.99 -18.39 -1.04
CA LEU A 133 -4.09 -18.08 0.08
C LEU A 133 -2.85 -17.32 -0.40
N SER A 134 -2.27 -17.69 -1.54
CA SER A 134 -1.13 -16.98 -2.11
C SER A 134 -1.46 -15.52 -2.42
N CYS A 135 -2.65 -15.25 -2.98
CA CYS A 135 -3.11 -13.89 -3.21
C CYS A 135 -3.25 -13.10 -1.90
N LEU A 136 -3.90 -13.68 -0.89
CA LEU A 136 -4.07 -13.04 0.42
C LEU A 136 -2.73 -12.78 1.12
N GLN A 137 -1.79 -13.72 1.05
CA GLN A 137 -0.45 -13.57 1.60
C GLN A 137 0.34 -12.46 0.90
N ARG A 138 0.25 -12.35 -0.44
CA ARG A 138 0.88 -11.26 -1.19
C ARG A 138 0.24 -9.91 -0.84
N GLY A 139 -1.09 -9.85 -0.76
CA GLY A 139 -1.80 -8.64 -0.33
C GLY A 139 -1.38 -8.18 1.06
N ARG A 140 -1.29 -9.11 2.02
CA ARG A 140 -0.77 -8.83 3.37
C ARG A 140 0.68 -8.32 3.31
N THR A 141 1.54 -9.01 2.55
CA THR A 141 2.96 -8.67 2.44
C THR A 141 3.15 -7.27 1.86
N SER A 142 2.35 -6.87 0.87
CA SER A 142 2.36 -5.53 0.30
C SER A 142 2.09 -4.43 1.34
N LEU A 143 1.24 -4.70 2.34
CA LEU A 143 0.91 -3.74 3.40
C LEU A 143 1.95 -3.70 4.54
N ILE A 144 2.54 -4.84 4.89
CA ILE A 144 3.41 -4.95 6.08
C ILE A 144 4.90 -4.82 5.76
N VAL A 145 5.31 -5.05 4.51
CA VAL A 145 6.72 -5.00 4.09
C VAL A 145 6.93 -3.82 3.14
N PRO A 146 7.50 -2.70 3.62
CA PRO A 146 7.84 -1.57 2.76
C PRO A 146 8.85 -1.99 1.68
N ARG A 147 8.60 -1.59 0.43
CA ARG A 147 9.53 -1.84 -0.67
C ARG A 147 10.85 -1.10 -0.43
N LYS A 148 11.96 -1.84 -0.41
CA LYS A 148 13.30 -1.25 -0.37
C LYS A 148 13.55 -0.48 -1.67
N LYS A 149 14.00 0.76 -1.55
CA LYS A 149 14.44 1.60 -2.65
C LYS A 149 15.84 2.11 -2.35
N THR A 150 16.69 2.18 -3.35
CA THR A 150 17.99 2.83 -3.19
C THR A 150 17.79 4.34 -3.00
N ILE A 151 18.82 5.03 -2.51
CA ILE A 151 18.79 6.49 -2.39
C ILE A 151 18.57 7.13 -3.76
N ASP A 152 19.23 6.61 -4.81
CA ASP A 152 19.09 7.10 -6.18
C ASP A 152 17.66 6.93 -6.71
N ASP A 153 17.02 5.80 -6.43
CA ASP A 153 15.62 5.56 -6.80
C ASP A 153 14.66 6.53 -6.10
N LEU A 154 14.95 6.85 -4.83
CA LEU A 154 14.15 7.82 -4.06
C LEU A 154 14.31 9.21 -4.65
N MET A 155 15.54 9.66 -4.90
CA MET A 155 15.83 11.00 -5.45
C MET A 155 15.18 11.21 -6.83
N LYS A 156 15.14 10.17 -7.67
CA LYS A 156 14.51 10.21 -9.00
C LYS A 156 12.99 10.01 -8.95
N SER A 157 12.43 9.62 -7.81
CA SER A 157 11.00 9.36 -7.72
C SER A 157 10.19 10.65 -7.87
N ARG A 158 9.06 10.58 -8.59
CA ARG A 158 8.14 11.71 -8.76
C ARG A 158 7.76 12.36 -7.43
N ASN A 159 7.58 11.55 -6.40
CA ASN A 159 7.19 12.02 -5.07
C ASN A 159 8.27 12.89 -4.44
N MET A 160 9.53 12.48 -4.56
CA MET A 160 10.65 13.25 -4.02
C MET A 160 10.87 14.55 -4.80
N ILE A 161 10.71 14.52 -6.13
CA ILE A 161 10.77 15.70 -7.00
C ILE A 161 9.65 16.71 -6.65
N CYS A 162 8.45 16.24 -6.33
CA CYS A 162 7.34 17.12 -5.94
C CYS A 162 7.62 17.87 -4.63
N VAL A 163 8.26 17.22 -3.65
CA VAL A 163 8.65 17.85 -2.38
C VAL A 163 9.76 18.89 -2.59
N PHE A 164 10.68 18.66 -3.54
CA PHE A 164 11.80 19.58 -3.81
C PHE A 164 11.48 20.71 -4.79
N SER A 165 10.45 20.58 -5.63
CA SER A 165 10.07 21.64 -6.58
C SER A 165 9.63 22.94 -5.90
N GLN A 166 9.35 22.91 -4.59
CA GLN A 166 9.05 24.08 -3.77
C GLN A 166 10.29 24.79 -3.21
N TYR A 167 11.47 24.20 -3.39
CA TYR A 167 12.76 24.73 -2.95
C TYR A 167 13.66 24.99 -4.15
N LYS A 168 13.55 26.18 -4.75
CA LYS A 168 14.53 26.64 -5.75
C LYS A 168 15.93 26.88 -5.18
N ASP A 169 16.07 26.87 -3.84
CA ASP A 169 17.32 27.27 -3.17
C ASP A 169 18.09 26.13 -2.49
N PHE A 170 17.61 24.88 -2.53
CA PHE A 170 18.36 23.73 -2.02
C PHE A 170 19.20 23.09 -3.13
N THR A 171 20.07 23.88 -3.75
CA THR A 171 21.19 23.31 -4.49
C THR A 171 22.10 22.65 -3.46
N ILE A 172 22.11 21.32 -3.38
CA ILE A 172 23.21 20.60 -2.77
C ILE A 172 24.41 20.81 -3.69
N THR A 173 25.06 21.97 -3.60
CA THR A 173 26.37 22.16 -4.21
C THR A 173 27.34 21.33 -3.38
N SER A 174 27.62 20.11 -3.84
CA SER A 174 28.90 19.48 -3.55
C SER A 174 29.96 20.40 -4.17
N LYS A 175 30.50 21.34 -3.40
CA LYS A 175 31.71 22.06 -3.83
C LYS A 175 32.80 21.00 -4.02
N PRO A 176 33.45 20.91 -5.19
CA PRO A 176 34.64 20.10 -5.33
C PRO A 176 35.68 20.65 -4.36
N THR A 177 36.20 19.79 -3.48
CA THR A 177 37.39 20.08 -2.69
C THR A 177 38.55 20.31 -3.66
N THR A 178 38.99 21.56 -3.80
CA THR A 178 40.23 21.88 -4.51
C THR A 178 41.41 21.24 -3.76
N PRO A 179 42.37 20.59 -4.45
CA PRO A 179 43.56 20.07 -3.80
C PRO A 179 44.39 21.23 -3.24
N ILE A 180 44.85 21.07 -1.99
CA ILE A 180 45.81 21.96 -1.35
C ILE A 180 47.15 21.76 -2.08
N PRO A 181 47.80 22.81 -2.64
CA PRO A 181 49.15 22.68 -3.16
C PRO A 181 50.13 22.52 -1.99
N CYS A 182 51.07 21.56 -2.12
CA CYS A 182 52.20 21.36 -1.22
C CYS A 182 53.13 22.57 -1.17
#